data_AF-A0A7I8CNB4-F1
#
_entry.id   AF-A0A7I8CNB4-F1
#
_cell.length_a   1.000
_cell.length_b   1.000
_cell.length_c   1.000
_cell.angle_alpha   90.00
_cell.angle_beta   90.00
_cell.angle_gamma   90.00
#
_symmetry.space_group_name_H-M   'P 1'
#
loop_
_entity.id
_entity.type
_entity.pdbx_description
1 polymer ?
#
loop_
_entity_poly.entity_id
_entity_poly.type
_entity_poly.pdbx_seq_one_letter_code
_entity_poly.pdbx_strand_id
1 'polypeptide(L)'
;MADQQEADKRKHFFLRDKSDALDFTAHQGGGDKAGPPVLPRAQHGAALMGQLRALESVAQARATAQRAFGMESGIGLQIQFEGIANVELAFQSLGNETKKIELLSVYTEGETTFANVFVPDGKLAHFEKYVTEYLEEKKDINGGARDHAPLLNTIAAIRAAEVRALWTDDLDLLPVDKTEKFWWEVWLPVRSSRQSVVNDFKRSAALVGCDVSDKQADFPERTVLLMHASQEQFAKSALSLNCVAELRRAKDTAEFFDAMPVEEQREWLDDMVAHLQIPDESDATPRICLLDSGVNRGHPLIQSLIAEGDLHTVEPAWGTDDQANHGSGLAGLALFGDLTHALASAQPIAISHRLESVKLTSVEGANKGDARHHARLFSDAVTRPESGKGQRRRVFASAVSASDYRDRGRPSSWSAMVDKLAADADGDGAFPA
;
A
#
# COMPACT_ATOMS: atom_id res chain seq x y z
N MET A 1 2.00 -19.29 -40.14
CA MET A 1 0.67 -19.89 -39.90
C MET A 1 0.11 -19.20 -38.68
N ALA A 2 -0.99 -18.47 -38.84
CA ALA A 2 -1.58 -17.66 -37.78
C ALA A 2 -2.47 -18.56 -36.92
N ASP A 3 -2.24 -18.55 -35.60
CA ASP A 3 -3.11 -19.17 -34.61
C ASP A 3 -4.49 -18.51 -34.66
N GLN A 4 -5.48 -19.25 -35.15
CA GLN A 4 -6.88 -18.91 -34.96
C GLN A 4 -7.27 -19.30 -33.54
N GLN A 5 -7.36 -18.32 -32.65
CA GLN A 5 -8.01 -18.46 -31.36
C GLN A 5 -9.45 -18.97 -31.57
N GLU A 6 -9.74 -20.15 -31.03
CA GLU A 6 -11.11 -20.67 -30.95
C GLU A 6 -11.97 -19.67 -30.17
N ALA A 7 -13.02 -19.18 -30.82
CA ALA A 7 -13.99 -18.28 -30.20
C ALA A 7 -14.63 -18.97 -28.98
N ASP A 8 -14.46 -18.37 -27.79
CA ASP A 8 -15.09 -18.83 -26.56
C ASP A 8 -16.62 -18.81 -26.72
N LYS A 9 -17.23 -19.99 -26.84
CA LYS A 9 -18.67 -20.18 -27.04
C LYS A 9 -19.47 -20.10 -25.74
N ARG A 10 -18.85 -19.73 -24.60
CA ARG A 10 -19.56 -19.57 -23.33
C ARG A 10 -20.44 -18.33 -23.39
N LYS A 11 -21.70 -18.48 -22.97
CA LYS A 11 -22.62 -17.34 -22.83
C LYS A 11 -22.12 -16.45 -21.71
N HIS A 12 -21.55 -15.29 -22.05
CA HIS A 12 -21.21 -14.27 -21.07
C HIS A 12 -22.48 -13.80 -20.36
N PHE A 13 -22.45 -13.74 -19.04
CA PHE A 13 -23.50 -13.12 -18.25
C PHE A 13 -23.37 -11.60 -18.37
N PHE A 14 -24.27 -10.98 -19.12
CA PHE A 14 -24.43 -9.54 -19.11
C PHE A 14 -25.48 -9.18 -18.07
N LEU A 15 -25.06 -8.54 -17.00
CA LEU A 15 -25.98 -7.95 -16.02
C LEU A 15 -26.66 -6.74 -16.68
N ARG A 16 -27.79 -6.99 -17.34
CA ARG A 16 -28.67 -5.94 -17.86
C ARG A 16 -29.54 -5.44 -16.69
N ASP A 17 -29.81 -4.14 -16.67
CA ASP A 17 -30.74 -3.50 -15.71
C ASP A 17 -30.33 -3.63 -14.23
N LYS A 18 -29.02 -3.65 -13.95
CA LYS A 18 -28.43 -3.62 -12.59
C LYS A 18 -27.62 -2.36 -12.29
N SER A 19 -27.61 -1.40 -13.21
CA SER A 19 -26.93 -0.12 -13.04
C SER A 19 -27.92 1.00 -13.33
N ASP A 20 -28.05 1.93 -12.41
CA ASP A 20 -28.71 3.20 -12.66
C ASP A 20 -27.68 4.17 -13.23
N ALA A 21 -27.92 4.66 -14.45
CA ALA A 21 -27.14 5.74 -15.02
C ALA A 21 -27.53 7.03 -14.30
N LEU A 22 -26.68 7.48 -13.38
CA LEU A 22 -26.81 8.79 -12.77
C LEU A 22 -26.05 9.79 -13.64
N ASP A 23 -26.75 10.85 -14.07
CA ASP A 23 -26.06 12.00 -14.65
C ASP A 23 -25.09 12.56 -13.62
N PHE A 24 -23.84 12.79 -14.04
CA PHE A 24 -22.86 13.47 -13.21
C PHE A 24 -23.42 14.83 -12.79
N THR A 25 -23.82 14.92 -11.53
CA THR A 25 -24.24 16.18 -10.93
C THR A 25 -23.03 16.71 -10.20
N ALA A 26 -22.31 17.65 -10.81
CA ALA A 26 -21.30 18.41 -10.09
C ALA A 26 -21.96 18.96 -8.83
N HIS A 27 -21.35 18.75 -7.66
CA HIS A 27 -21.76 19.46 -6.46
C HIS A 27 -21.64 20.96 -6.76
N GLN A 28 -22.74 21.63 -7.05
CA GLN A 28 -22.81 23.08 -6.99
C GLN A 28 -22.68 23.44 -5.51
N GLY A 29 -21.44 23.58 -5.06
CA GLY A 29 -21.10 24.28 -3.84
C GLY A 29 -21.48 25.74 -3.99
N GLY A 30 -22.77 26.03 -3.87
CA GLY A 30 -23.33 27.36 -3.72
C GLY A 30 -23.07 27.86 -2.30
N GLY A 31 -21.82 28.15 -1.99
CA GLY A 31 -21.46 29.11 -0.96
C GLY A 31 -20.84 30.31 -1.68
N ASP A 32 -21.13 31.53 -1.22
CA ASP A 32 -20.31 32.68 -1.59
C ASP A 32 -18.86 32.32 -1.25
N LYS A 33 -18.08 31.92 -2.26
CA LYS A 33 -16.63 31.77 -2.09
C LYS A 33 -16.14 33.17 -1.74
N ALA A 34 -15.80 33.38 -0.48
CA ALA A 34 -15.16 34.60 -0.05
C ALA A 34 -13.99 34.84 -1.00
N GLY A 35 -13.99 35.99 -1.66
CA GLY A 35 -12.92 36.34 -2.59
C GLY A 35 -11.55 36.30 -1.88
N PRO A 36 -10.45 36.20 -2.65
CA PRO A 36 -9.11 36.23 -2.07
C PRO A 36 -8.96 37.41 -1.10
N PRO A 37 -8.28 37.22 0.05
CA PRO A 37 -8.19 38.27 1.06
C PRO A 37 -7.52 39.52 0.49
N VAL A 38 -7.86 40.68 1.05
CA VAL A 38 -7.18 41.93 0.70
C VAL A 38 -5.98 42.08 1.63
N LEU A 39 -4.78 41.99 1.07
CA LEU A 39 -3.52 42.09 1.80
C LEU A 39 -2.85 43.46 1.60
N PRO A 40 -1.93 43.88 2.49
CA PRO A 40 -1.06 45.04 2.28
C PRO A 40 -0.15 44.84 1.05
N ARG A 41 -0.67 45.20 -0.12
CA ARG A 41 -0.13 44.88 -1.45
C ARG A 41 1.37 45.14 -1.60
N ALA A 42 1.84 46.31 -1.19
CA ALA A 42 3.24 46.69 -1.29
C ALA A 42 4.15 45.80 -0.43
N GLN A 43 3.74 45.50 0.81
CA GLN A 43 4.49 44.64 1.72
C GLN A 43 4.46 43.18 1.25
N HIS A 44 3.27 42.68 0.90
CA HIS A 44 3.06 41.30 0.46
C HIS A 44 3.80 41.00 -0.84
N GLY A 45 3.62 41.84 -1.86
CA GLY A 45 4.31 41.68 -3.15
C GLY A 45 5.83 41.80 -3.00
N ALA A 46 6.34 42.71 -2.16
CA ALA A 46 7.78 42.80 -1.90
C ALA A 46 8.32 41.53 -1.21
N ALA A 47 7.57 40.93 -0.28
CA ALA A 47 7.95 39.69 0.38
C ALA A 47 8.01 38.52 -0.61
N LEU A 48 6.97 38.33 -1.43
CA LEU A 48 6.93 37.28 -2.46
C LEU A 48 8.04 37.47 -3.51
N MET A 49 8.31 38.71 -3.93
CA MET A 49 9.42 39.03 -4.83
C MET A 49 10.77 38.66 -4.20
N GLY A 50 10.96 38.95 -2.91
CA GLY A 50 12.17 38.58 -2.18
C GLY A 50 12.38 37.06 -2.12
N GLN A 51 11.31 36.30 -1.89
CA GLN A 51 11.34 34.83 -1.90
C GLN A 51 11.69 34.27 -3.27
N LEU A 52 11.08 34.77 -4.36
CA LEU A 52 11.42 34.34 -5.72
C LEU A 52 12.88 34.63 -6.08
N ARG A 53 13.39 35.82 -5.75
CA ARG A 53 14.80 36.18 -5.97
C ARG A 53 15.76 35.31 -5.18
N ALA A 54 15.40 34.93 -3.95
CA ALA A 54 16.20 34.00 -3.14
C ALA A 54 16.30 32.60 -3.78
N LEU A 55 15.33 32.20 -4.61
CA LEU A 55 15.35 30.93 -5.34
C LEU A 55 16.25 30.96 -6.58
N GLU A 56 16.64 32.14 -7.09
CA GLU A 56 17.47 32.23 -8.30
C GLU A 56 18.82 31.54 -8.14
N SER A 57 19.52 31.75 -7.02
CA SER A 57 20.81 31.09 -6.79
C SER A 57 20.68 29.57 -6.65
N VAL A 58 19.57 29.11 -6.05
CA VAL A 58 19.25 27.69 -5.93
C VAL A 58 18.96 27.09 -7.30
N ALA A 59 18.16 27.79 -8.13
CA ALA A 59 17.83 27.37 -9.48
C ALA A 59 19.07 27.27 -10.37
N GLN A 60 19.98 28.26 -10.30
CA GLN A 60 21.24 28.25 -11.06
C GLN A 60 22.15 27.10 -10.65
N ALA A 61 22.31 26.86 -9.35
CA ALA A 61 23.10 25.74 -8.84
C ALA A 61 22.52 24.38 -9.27
N ARG A 62 21.19 24.22 -9.18
CA ARG A 62 20.46 23.02 -9.63
C ARG A 62 20.63 22.79 -11.12
N ALA A 63 20.40 23.81 -11.94
CA ALA A 63 20.52 23.72 -13.38
C ALA A 63 21.96 23.36 -13.81
N THR A 64 22.97 23.89 -13.10
CA THR A 64 24.37 23.54 -13.34
C THR A 64 24.66 22.07 -13.02
N ALA A 65 24.21 21.58 -11.86
CA ALA A 65 24.36 20.18 -11.48
C ALA A 65 23.64 19.22 -12.44
N GLN A 66 22.42 19.58 -12.87
CA GLN A 66 21.62 18.79 -13.82
C GLN A 66 22.29 18.69 -15.20
N ARG A 67 22.87 19.80 -15.70
CA ARG A 67 23.66 19.78 -16.94
C ARG A 67 24.91 18.92 -16.82
N ALA A 68 25.64 19.06 -15.72
CA ALA A 68 26.84 18.26 -15.48
C ALA A 68 26.52 16.76 -15.38
N PHE A 69 25.34 16.42 -14.83
CA PHE A 69 24.83 15.05 -14.77
C PHE A 69 24.32 14.51 -16.11
N GLY A 70 24.09 15.39 -17.11
CA GLY A 70 23.48 15.00 -18.38
C GLY A 70 22.01 14.59 -18.23
N MET A 71 21.24 15.39 -17.49
CA MET A 71 19.79 15.18 -17.31
C MET A 71 19.03 15.48 -18.62
N GLU A 72 18.20 14.55 -19.07
CA GLU A 72 17.40 14.63 -20.30
C GLU A 72 15.93 14.95 -20.03
N SER A 73 15.44 14.61 -18.84
CA SER A 73 14.06 14.76 -18.36
C SER A 73 13.63 16.20 -18.10
N GLY A 74 14.48 17.18 -18.36
CA GLY A 74 14.22 18.61 -18.20
C GLY A 74 14.98 19.24 -17.05
N ILE A 75 15.58 20.39 -17.32
CA ILE A 75 16.38 21.18 -16.39
C ILE A 75 15.49 22.25 -15.76
N GLY A 76 15.55 22.38 -14.43
CA GLY A 76 14.71 23.32 -13.70
C GLY A 76 14.75 23.11 -12.19
N LEU A 77 13.85 23.80 -11.50
CA LEU A 77 13.70 23.75 -10.05
C LEU A 77 12.24 23.42 -9.71
N GLN A 78 12.04 22.53 -8.75
CA GLN A 78 10.74 22.38 -8.09
C GLN A 78 10.58 23.38 -6.96
N ILE A 79 9.47 24.11 -6.97
CA ILE A 79 9.11 25.09 -5.95
C ILE A 79 7.75 24.75 -5.36
N GLN A 80 7.59 25.01 -4.07
CA GLN A 80 6.33 24.88 -3.35
C GLN A 80 5.73 26.27 -3.13
N PHE A 81 4.46 26.42 -3.49
CA PHE A 81 3.61 27.52 -3.09
C PHE A 81 2.80 27.09 -1.87
N GLU A 82 2.99 27.79 -0.75
CA GLU A 82 2.21 27.63 0.47
C GLU A 82 1.05 28.63 0.43
N GLY A 83 -0.18 28.13 0.60
CA GLY A 83 -1.38 28.94 0.70
C GLY A 83 -1.50 29.65 2.06
N ILE A 84 -2.43 30.59 2.15
CA ILE A 84 -2.82 31.19 3.43
C ILE A 84 -3.82 30.25 4.13
N ALA A 85 -3.66 30.04 5.44
CA ALA A 85 -4.58 29.20 6.21
C ALA A 85 -6.04 29.67 6.06
N ASN A 86 -6.96 28.71 5.88
CA ASN A 86 -8.39 28.92 5.63
C ASN A 86 -8.73 29.71 4.35
N VAL A 87 -7.79 29.83 3.41
CA VAL A 87 -8.02 30.47 2.10
C VAL A 87 -7.77 29.45 1.00
N GLU A 88 -8.73 29.30 0.09
CA GLU A 88 -8.58 28.42 -1.08
C GLU A 88 -7.44 28.94 -1.98
N LEU A 89 -6.38 28.15 -2.12
CA LEU A 89 -5.26 28.47 -3.00
C LEU A 89 -5.72 28.43 -4.47
N ALA A 90 -5.48 29.50 -5.23
CA ALA A 90 -5.84 29.57 -6.65
C ALA A 90 -4.86 28.80 -7.57
N PHE A 91 -4.54 27.55 -7.21
CA PHE A 91 -3.44 26.75 -7.78
C PHE A 91 -3.54 26.51 -9.29
N GLN A 92 -4.75 26.60 -9.87
CA GLN A 92 -5.02 26.39 -11.30
C GLN A 92 -4.20 27.34 -12.20
N SER A 93 -3.81 28.49 -11.67
CA SER A 93 -3.02 29.50 -12.38
C SER A 93 -1.49 29.35 -12.20
N LEU A 94 -1.05 28.32 -11.48
CA LEU A 94 0.38 28.03 -11.25
C LEU A 94 1.02 27.18 -12.36
N GLY A 95 0.22 26.53 -13.21
CA GLY A 95 0.69 25.79 -14.38
C GLY A 95 0.72 26.64 -15.65
N ASN A 96 1.67 26.36 -16.56
CA ASN A 96 1.74 26.99 -17.87
C ASN A 96 2.38 26.06 -18.92
N GLU A 97 1.56 25.40 -19.73
CA GLU A 97 2.02 24.43 -20.74
C GLU A 97 2.98 25.04 -21.76
N THR A 98 2.69 26.23 -22.29
CA THR A 98 3.54 26.90 -23.30
C THR A 98 4.96 27.17 -22.77
N LYS A 99 5.07 27.47 -21.47
CA LYS A 99 6.36 27.69 -20.80
C LYS A 99 6.92 26.43 -20.15
N LYS A 100 6.22 25.29 -20.26
CA LYS A 100 6.54 24.01 -19.61
C LYS A 100 6.64 24.10 -18.08
N ILE A 101 5.90 25.03 -17.49
CA ILE A 101 5.73 25.10 -16.03
C ILE A 101 4.62 24.13 -15.68
N GLU A 102 4.92 23.15 -14.84
CA GLU A 102 4.04 22.01 -14.58
C GLU A 102 3.61 22.02 -13.11
N LEU A 103 2.29 22.02 -12.86
CA LEU A 103 1.76 21.77 -11.52
C LEU A 103 1.85 20.26 -11.26
N LEU A 104 2.68 19.86 -10.31
CA LEU A 104 3.00 18.46 -10.04
C LEU A 104 2.01 17.82 -9.09
N SER A 105 1.70 18.52 -7.99
CA SER A 105 0.82 18.03 -6.94
C SER A 105 0.21 19.16 -6.13
N VAL A 106 -0.98 18.90 -5.58
CA VAL A 106 -1.70 19.79 -4.67
C VAL A 106 -2.20 18.95 -3.51
N TYR A 107 -1.92 19.37 -2.29
CA TYR A 107 -2.39 18.69 -1.08
C TYR A 107 -2.72 19.71 0.01
N THR A 108 -3.47 19.29 1.02
CA THR A 108 -3.86 20.13 2.16
C THR A 108 -3.35 19.49 3.44
N GLU A 109 -2.74 20.30 4.30
CA GLU A 109 -2.29 19.93 5.64
C GLU A 109 -2.90 20.90 6.64
N GLY A 110 -3.77 20.40 7.52
CA GLY A 110 -4.59 21.23 8.38
C GLY A 110 -5.47 22.19 7.57
N GLU A 111 -5.29 23.49 7.79
CA GLU A 111 -6.06 24.56 7.13
C GLU A 111 -5.33 25.17 5.92
N THR A 112 -4.16 24.63 5.55
CA THR A 112 -3.30 25.21 4.51
C THR A 112 -3.18 24.29 3.31
N THR A 113 -3.42 24.83 2.11
CA THR A 113 -3.19 24.13 0.84
C THR A 113 -1.80 24.44 0.30
N PHE A 114 -1.13 23.42 -0.21
CA PHE A 114 0.20 23.50 -0.83
C PHE A 114 0.13 23.07 -2.29
N ALA A 115 0.91 23.73 -3.14
CA ALA A 115 1.05 23.36 -4.56
C ALA A 115 2.53 23.26 -4.94
N ASN A 116 2.94 22.10 -5.45
CA ASN A 116 4.30 21.88 -5.94
C ASN A 116 4.34 22.06 -7.45
N VAL A 117 5.30 22.85 -7.93
CA VAL A 117 5.40 23.27 -9.32
C VAL A 117 6.82 23.05 -9.82
N PHE A 118 6.95 22.37 -10.95
CA PHE A 118 8.21 22.32 -11.68
C PHE A 118 8.34 23.58 -12.55
N VAL A 119 9.43 24.33 -12.34
CA VAL A 119 9.75 25.54 -13.08
C VAL A 119 11.02 25.29 -13.90
N PRO A 120 10.93 25.29 -15.25
CA PRO A 120 12.11 25.12 -16.09
C PRO A 120 13.15 26.21 -15.87
N ASP A 121 14.41 25.89 -16.18
CA ASP A 121 15.51 26.85 -16.03
C ASP A 121 15.21 28.19 -16.73
N GLY A 122 15.52 29.29 -16.03
CA GLY A 122 15.22 30.65 -16.47
C GLY A 122 13.74 31.04 -16.49
N LYS A 123 12.81 30.19 -16.00
CA LYS A 123 11.36 30.50 -15.97
C LYS A 123 10.84 31.02 -14.64
N LEU A 124 11.67 31.16 -13.60
CA LEU A 124 11.27 31.89 -12.37
C LEU A 124 10.80 33.33 -12.67
N ALA A 125 11.38 33.96 -13.69
CA ALA A 125 10.97 35.25 -14.24
C ALA A 125 9.47 35.30 -14.66
N HIS A 126 8.82 34.16 -14.88
CA HIS A 126 7.37 34.09 -15.08
C HIS A 126 6.60 34.60 -13.85
N PHE A 127 6.96 34.11 -12.66
CA PHE A 127 6.31 34.47 -11.41
C PHE A 127 6.77 35.84 -10.90
N GLU A 128 8.03 36.22 -11.14
CA GLU A 128 8.49 37.60 -10.86
C GLU A 128 7.67 38.62 -11.65
N LYS A 129 7.33 38.30 -12.90
CA LYS A 129 6.44 39.14 -13.71
C LYS A 129 5.05 39.25 -13.08
N TYR A 130 4.47 38.15 -12.59
CA TYR A 130 3.18 38.20 -11.89
C TYR A 130 3.25 39.12 -10.68
N VAL A 131 4.29 39.02 -9.86
CA VAL A 131 4.48 39.88 -8.69
C VAL A 131 4.74 41.34 -9.08
N THR A 132 5.41 41.60 -10.20
CA THR A 132 5.60 42.95 -10.73
C THR A 132 4.28 43.57 -11.18
N GLU A 133 3.51 42.86 -12.01
CA GLU A 133 2.19 43.31 -12.49
C GLU A 133 1.21 43.48 -11.33
N TYR A 134 1.38 42.69 -10.27
CA TYR A 134 0.71 42.88 -8.99
C TYR A 134 1.15 44.18 -8.32
N LEU A 135 2.43 44.42 -8.08
CA LEU A 135 2.86 45.67 -7.44
C LEU A 135 2.46 46.93 -8.23
N GLU A 136 2.37 46.84 -9.56
CA GLU A 136 1.99 47.94 -10.46
C GLU A 136 0.47 48.17 -10.61
N GLU A 137 -0.37 47.32 -9.99
CA GLU A 137 -1.83 47.34 -10.18
C GLU A 137 -2.25 47.32 -11.66
N LYS A 138 -1.62 46.44 -12.43
CA LYS A 138 -1.81 46.38 -13.88
C LYS A 138 -3.27 46.20 -14.29
N LYS A 139 -3.71 47.01 -15.24
CA LYS A 139 -5.06 46.96 -15.84
C LYS A 139 -5.01 46.52 -17.29
N ASP A 140 -6.09 45.92 -17.76
CA ASP A 140 -6.32 45.70 -19.18
C ASP A 140 -6.79 46.99 -19.89
N ILE A 141 -7.01 46.89 -21.21
CA ILE A 141 -7.45 48.02 -22.05
C ILE A 141 -8.82 48.58 -21.66
N ASN A 142 -9.65 47.79 -20.98
CA ASN A 142 -10.98 48.15 -20.52
C ASN A 142 -10.99 48.62 -19.04
N GLY A 143 -9.81 48.72 -18.41
CA GLY A 143 -9.66 49.11 -17.01
C GLY A 143 -9.89 47.97 -16.00
N GLY A 144 -10.08 46.73 -16.46
CA GLY A 144 -10.21 45.55 -15.60
C GLY A 144 -8.87 45.13 -14.99
N ALA A 145 -8.89 44.58 -13.77
CA ALA A 145 -7.68 44.12 -13.10
C ALA A 145 -7.03 42.95 -13.86
N ARG A 146 -5.75 43.11 -14.20
CA ARG A 146 -4.93 42.10 -14.88
C ARG A 146 -3.57 42.01 -14.20
N ASP A 147 -3.63 41.92 -12.88
CA ASP A 147 -2.53 42.13 -11.95
C ASP A 147 -2.25 40.90 -11.10
N HIS A 148 -2.86 39.75 -11.42
CA HIS A 148 -2.68 38.48 -10.72
C HIS A 148 -3.06 38.50 -9.22
N ALA A 149 -3.78 39.52 -8.75
CA ALA A 149 -4.22 39.60 -7.36
C ALA A 149 -5.02 38.38 -6.88
N PRO A 150 -5.93 37.77 -7.68
CA PRO A 150 -6.66 36.58 -7.26
C PRO A 150 -5.77 35.38 -6.91
N LEU A 151 -4.59 35.26 -7.53
CA LEU A 151 -3.61 34.23 -7.20
C LEU A 151 -2.74 34.67 -6.02
N LEU A 152 -2.09 35.83 -6.14
CA LEU A 152 -1.03 36.23 -5.21
C LEU A 152 -1.57 36.53 -3.80
N ASN A 153 -2.83 36.95 -3.69
CA ASN A 153 -3.48 37.14 -2.40
C ASN A 153 -3.84 35.82 -1.70
N THR A 154 -3.68 34.66 -2.36
CA THR A 154 -3.90 33.34 -1.73
C THR A 154 -2.60 32.65 -1.31
N ILE A 155 -1.44 33.21 -1.70
CA ILE A 155 -0.12 32.63 -1.45
C ILE A 155 0.49 33.31 -0.22
N ALA A 156 0.89 32.52 0.78
CA ALA A 156 1.62 32.97 1.95
C ALA A 156 3.14 32.97 1.71
N ALA A 157 3.67 31.92 1.08
CA ALA A 157 5.11 31.78 0.85
C ALA A 157 5.44 30.95 -0.39
N ILE A 158 6.65 31.17 -0.92
CA ILE A 158 7.24 30.43 -2.04
C ILE A 158 8.62 29.94 -1.62
N ARG A 159 8.89 28.63 -1.76
CA ARG A 159 10.18 28.02 -1.39
C ARG A 159 10.58 26.90 -2.34
N ALA A 160 11.82 26.46 -2.30
CA ALA A 160 12.24 25.24 -3.00
C ALA A 160 11.56 24.01 -2.36
N ALA A 161 11.16 23.04 -3.16
CA ALA A 161 10.58 21.80 -2.65
C ALA A 161 11.66 20.89 -2.05
N GLU A 162 11.37 20.36 -0.86
CA GLU A 162 12.16 19.32 -0.19
C GLU A 162 11.35 18.01 -0.13
N VAL A 163 11.94 16.91 0.36
CA VAL A 163 11.27 15.59 0.46
C VAL A 163 9.87 15.71 1.09
N ARG A 164 9.76 16.41 2.22
CA ARG A 164 8.48 16.61 2.93
C ARG A 164 7.43 17.29 2.05
N ALA A 165 7.83 18.25 1.23
CA ALA A 165 6.93 18.98 0.34
C ALA A 165 6.33 18.06 -0.75
N LEU A 166 7.02 16.99 -1.12
CA LEU A 166 6.57 16.05 -2.15
C LEU A 166 5.72 14.91 -1.59
N TRP A 167 5.62 14.78 -0.27
CA TRP A 167 4.80 13.77 0.38
C TRP A 167 3.30 14.11 0.28
N THR A 168 2.53 13.27 -0.42
CA THR A 168 1.08 13.47 -0.62
C THR A 168 0.22 12.39 0.03
N ASP A 169 0.82 11.55 0.87
CA ASP A 169 0.12 10.59 1.72
C ASP A 169 -0.18 11.19 3.11
N ASP A 170 -0.84 10.42 3.96
CA ASP A 170 -0.98 10.78 5.37
C ASP A 170 0.40 11.05 5.99
N LEU A 171 0.53 12.15 6.73
CA LEU A 171 1.79 12.53 7.35
C LEU A 171 2.24 11.51 8.40
N ASP A 172 1.29 10.86 9.09
CA ASP A 172 1.61 9.86 10.11
C ASP A 172 2.29 8.61 9.51
N LEU A 173 2.20 8.41 8.19
CA LEU A 173 2.88 7.33 7.47
C LEU A 173 4.33 7.66 7.10
N LEU A 174 4.74 8.94 7.16
CA LEU A 174 6.12 9.37 6.93
C LEU A 174 6.92 9.17 8.22
N PRO A 175 7.96 8.30 8.25
CA PRO A 175 8.70 8.02 9.48
C PRO A 175 9.26 9.28 10.16
N VAL A 176 9.16 9.33 11.49
CA VAL A 176 9.74 10.43 12.28
C VAL A 176 11.27 10.31 12.30
N ASP A 177 11.79 9.09 12.38
CA ASP A 177 13.22 8.81 12.22
C ASP A 177 13.61 8.91 10.73
N LYS A 178 14.37 9.95 10.40
CA LYS A 178 14.82 10.19 9.01
C LYS A 178 15.82 9.15 8.50
N THR A 179 16.35 8.31 9.38
CA THR A 179 17.27 7.22 9.03
C THR A 179 16.56 5.89 8.78
N GLU A 180 15.30 5.76 9.20
CA GLU A 180 14.45 4.60 8.92
C GLU A 180 14.30 4.43 7.41
N LYS A 181 14.62 3.22 6.92
CA LYS A 181 14.40 2.84 5.54
C LYS A 181 13.02 2.22 5.42
N PHE A 182 12.31 2.61 4.38
CA PHE A 182 11.01 2.04 4.05
C PHE A 182 10.79 2.14 2.54
N TRP A 183 9.74 1.46 2.07
CA TRP A 183 9.36 1.49 0.66
C TRP A 183 8.52 2.72 0.33
N TRP A 184 8.94 3.43 -0.70
CA TRP A 184 8.29 4.61 -1.26
C TRP A 184 7.58 4.22 -2.54
N GLU A 185 6.35 4.69 -2.71
CA GLU A 185 5.81 4.93 -4.05
C GLU A 185 6.34 6.27 -4.55
N VAL A 186 7.11 6.22 -5.64
CA VAL A 186 7.66 7.42 -6.29
C VAL A 186 6.90 7.67 -7.58
N TRP A 187 6.14 8.76 -7.60
CA TRP A 187 5.33 9.15 -8.75
C TRP A 187 6.09 10.17 -9.60
N LEU A 188 6.46 9.78 -10.81
CA LEU A 188 7.20 10.59 -11.76
C LEU A 188 6.24 11.22 -12.80
N PRO A 189 6.42 12.48 -13.19
CA PRO A 189 5.72 13.05 -14.34
C PRO A 189 6.26 12.46 -15.65
N VAL A 190 5.44 12.43 -16.70
CA VAL A 190 5.86 11.92 -18.01
C VAL A 190 6.73 12.94 -18.78
N ARG A 191 6.46 14.24 -18.59
CA ARG A 191 7.09 15.34 -19.33
C ARG A 191 7.16 15.06 -20.84
N SER A 192 8.28 15.39 -21.49
CA SER A 192 8.48 15.14 -22.92
C SER A 192 8.77 13.68 -23.27
N SER A 193 9.21 12.87 -22.31
CA SER A 193 9.59 11.48 -22.50
C SER A 193 9.57 10.75 -21.18
N ARG A 194 8.61 9.82 -21.01
CA ARG A 194 8.50 8.95 -19.83
C ARG A 194 9.83 8.28 -19.49
N GLN A 195 10.45 7.67 -20.50
CA GLN A 195 11.66 6.88 -20.29
C GLN A 195 12.84 7.76 -19.84
N SER A 196 12.93 8.99 -20.35
CA SER A 196 13.99 9.92 -19.93
C SER A 196 13.82 10.31 -18.46
N VAL A 197 12.60 10.52 -17.97
CA VAL A 197 12.34 10.80 -16.54
C VAL A 197 12.69 9.60 -15.66
N VAL A 198 12.25 8.40 -16.04
CA VAL A 198 12.55 7.17 -15.30
C VAL A 198 14.07 6.92 -15.24
N ASN A 199 14.77 7.05 -16.37
CA ASN A 199 16.21 6.82 -16.44
C ASN A 199 16.99 7.83 -15.60
N ASP A 200 16.64 9.12 -15.67
CA ASP A 200 17.28 10.15 -14.86
C ASP A 200 17.04 9.96 -13.38
N PHE A 201 15.81 9.58 -13.00
CA PHE A 201 15.48 9.26 -11.61
C PHE A 201 16.31 8.08 -11.10
N LYS A 202 16.30 6.94 -11.80
CA LYS A 202 17.08 5.74 -11.42
C LYS A 202 18.58 6.05 -11.31
N ARG A 203 19.17 6.71 -12.32
CA ARG A 203 20.60 7.06 -12.31
C ARG A 203 20.95 7.97 -11.13
N SER A 204 20.12 8.96 -10.84
CA SER A 204 20.39 9.92 -9.75
C SER A 204 20.13 9.32 -8.36
N ALA A 205 19.13 8.44 -8.23
CA ALA A 205 18.82 7.75 -6.97
C ALA A 205 19.94 6.76 -6.60
N ALA A 206 20.50 6.05 -7.58
CA ALA A 206 21.63 5.15 -7.39
C ALA A 206 22.89 5.86 -6.84
N LEU A 207 23.12 7.14 -7.19
CA LEU A 207 24.26 7.91 -6.68
C LEU A 207 24.25 8.11 -5.15
N VAL A 208 23.06 8.07 -4.55
CA VAL A 208 22.88 8.17 -3.10
C VAL A 208 22.52 6.82 -2.48
N GLY A 209 22.70 5.74 -3.23
CA GLY A 209 22.49 4.35 -2.79
C GLY A 209 21.02 3.96 -2.60
N CYS A 210 20.07 4.75 -3.09
CA CYS A 210 18.66 4.36 -3.02
C CYS A 210 18.43 3.16 -3.93
N ASP A 211 17.74 2.14 -3.42
CA ASP A 211 17.38 0.98 -4.21
C ASP A 211 16.06 1.27 -4.93
N VAL A 212 16.02 1.13 -6.27
CA VAL A 212 14.85 1.46 -7.08
C VAL A 212 14.49 0.24 -7.91
N SER A 213 13.23 -0.20 -7.81
CA SER A 213 12.73 -1.35 -8.54
C SER A 213 12.85 -1.19 -10.05
N ASP A 214 13.11 -2.31 -10.74
CA ASP A 214 13.06 -2.36 -12.19
C ASP A 214 11.65 -2.38 -12.77
N LYS A 215 10.66 -2.74 -11.95
CA LYS A 215 9.25 -2.73 -12.33
C LYS A 215 8.69 -1.30 -12.22
N GLN A 216 7.80 -0.95 -13.13
CA GLN A 216 7.09 0.34 -13.12
C GLN A 216 5.62 0.16 -13.51
N ALA A 217 4.77 1.04 -13.01
CA ALA A 217 3.37 1.16 -13.44
C ALA A 217 3.19 2.44 -14.26
N ASP A 218 2.65 2.31 -15.47
CA ASP A 218 2.49 3.40 -16.41
C ASP A 218 1.04 3.89 -16.47
N PHE A 219 0.83 5.16 -16.08
CA PHE A 219 -0.42 5.88 -16.20
C PHE A 219 -0.30 6.98 -17.27
N PRO A 220 -1.42 7.50 -17.82
CA PRO A 220 -1.35 8.52 -18.88
C PRO A 220 -0.45 9.72 -18.55
N GLU A 221 -0.50 10.22 -17.32
CA GLU A 221 0.25 11.41 -16.90
C GLU A 221 1.38 11.12 -15.89
N ARG A 222 1.51 9.87 -15.44
CA ARG A 222 2.45 9.49 -14.37
C ARG A 222 3.10 8.13 -14.63
N THR A 223 4.27 7.93 -14.05
CA THR A 223 4.88 6.60 -13.89
C THR A 223 5.17 6.39 -12.42
N VAL A 224 4.80 5.23 -11.87
CA VAL A 224 5.05 4.89 -10.48
C VAL A 224 6.14 3.85 -10.39
N LEU A 225 7.13 4.12 -9.54
CA LEU A 225 8.22 3.21 -9.19
C LEU A 225 8.20 2.94 -7.69
N LEU A 226 8.71 1.77 -7.30
CA LEU A 226 9.03 1.49 -5.91
C LEU A 226 10.51 1.82 -5.64
N MET A 227 10.78 2.48 -4.52
CA MET A 227 12.13 2.77 -4.05
C MET A 227 12.26 2.40 -2.58
N HIS A 228 13.36 1.78 -2.16
CA HIS A 228 13.70 1.54 -0.77
C HIS A 228 14.84 2.45 -0.34
N ALA A 229 14.55 3.37 0.57
CA ALA A 229 15.51 4.35 1.07
C ALA A 229 15.01 5.00 2.37
N SER A 230 15.90 5.69 3.07
CA SER A 230 15.50 6.61 4.14
C SER A 230 15.29 8.02 3.63
N GLN A 231 14.58 8.85 4.39
CA GLN A 231 14.42 10.28 4.08
C GLN A 231 15.76 11.00 3.94
N GLU A 232 16.68 10.75 4.88
CA GLU A 232 18.01 11.38 4.89
C GLU A 232 18.81 10.99 3.65
N GLN A 233 18.72 9.72 3.25
CA GLN A 233 19.40 9.20 2.08
C GLN A 233 18.85 9.84 0.80
N PHE A 234 17.53 9.88 0.66
CA PHE A 234 16.90 10.44 -0.53
C PHE A 234 17.10 11.96 -0.66
N ALA A 235 17.07 12.69 0.46
CA ALA A 235 17.32 14.13 0.50
C ALA A 235 18.73 14.53 0.01
N LYS A 236 19.71 13.61 0.03
CA LYS A 236 21.07 13.86 -0.48
C LYS A 236 21.11 14.03 -2.00
N SER A 237 20.14 13.47 -2.73
CA SER A 237 20.05 13.62 -4.20
C SER A 237 18.88 14.50 -4.58
N ALA A 238 19.12 15.81 -4.56
CA ALA A 238 18.12 16.72 -5.09
C ALA A 238 18.17 16.88 -6.63
N LEU A 239 19.01 16.07 -7.31
CA LEU A 239 18.78 15.70 -8.71
C LEU A 239 17.55 14.79 -8.83
N SER A 240 17.44 13.79 -7.94
CA SER A 240 16.33 12.83 -7.93
C SER A 240 15.00 13.50 -7.56
N LEU A 241 14.99 14.37 -6.55
CA LEU A 241 13.77 15.12 -6.17
C LEU A 241 13.18 15.88 -7.36
N ASN A 242 14.02 16.42 -8.23
CA ASN A 242 13.57 17.20 -9.37
C ASN A 242 12.83 16.36 -10.44
N CYS A 243 12.90 15.04 -10.38
CA CYS A 243 12.16 14.11 -11.22
C CYS A 243 10.83 13.67 -10.60
N VAL A 244 10.54 14.02 -9.34
CA VAL A 244 9.40 13.47 -8.58
C VAL A 244 8.23 14.44 -8.54
N ALA A 245 7.03 13.96 -8.86
CA ALA A 245 5.80 14.72 -8.69
C ALA A 245 5.18 14.54 -7.29
N GLU A 246 5.17 13.28 -6.82
CA GLU A 246 4.59 12.89 -5.53
C GLU A 246 5.37 11.72 -4.91
N LEU A 247 5.32 11.65 -3.58
CA LEU A 247 5.84 10.57 -2.75
C LEU A 247 4.73 10.07 -1.84
N ARG A 248 4.64 8.75 -1.71
CA ARG A 248 3.72 8.08 -0.77
C ARG A 248 4.40 6.90 -0.12
N ARG A 249 3.81 6.38 0.97
CA ARG A 249 4.27 5.12 1.54
C ARG A 249 3.83 4.03 0.58
N ALA A 250 4.75 3.19 0.14
CA ALA A 250 4.35 2.00 -0.61
C ALA A 250 3.50 1.13 0.32
N LYS A 251 2.42 0.59 -0.23
CA LYS A 251 1.72 -0.49 0.47
C LYS A 251 2.64 -1.68 0.48
N ASP A 252 2.95 -2.20 1.65
CA ASP A 252 3.55 -3.53 1.73
C ASP A 252 2.52 -4.47 1.11
N THR A 253 2.84 -5.08 -0.04
CA THR A 253 1.98 -6.08 -0.68
C THR A 253 2.66 -7.44 -0.58
N ALA A 254 1.88 -8.49 -0.38
CA ALA A 254 2.41 -9.86 -0.33
C ALA A 254 3.25 -10.22 -1.59
N GLU A 255 2.93 -9.63 -2.75
CA GLU A 255 3.68 -9.82 -4.00
C GLU A 255 5.15 -9.43 -3.88
N PHE A 256 5.48 -8.46 -3.03
CA PHE A 256 6.88 -8.07 -2.77
C PHE A 256 7.69 -9.25 -2.22
N PHE A 257 7.17 -9.88 -1.16
CA PHE A 257 7.83 -11.02 -0.52
C PHE A 257 7.79 -12.26 -1.42
N ASP A 258 6.67 -12.50 -2.10
CA ASP A 258 6.50 -13.65 -3.00
C ASP A 258 7.44 -13.61 -4.22
N ALA A 259 7.79 -12.41 -4.71
CA ALA A 259 8.65 -12.24 -5.88
C ALA A 259 10.15 -12.29 -5.60
N MET A 260 10.57 -12.36 -4.33
CA MET A 260 11.99 -12.40 -3.93
C MET A 260 12.67 -13.74 -4.28
N PRO A 261 13.99 -13.75 -4.50
CA PRO A 261 14.79 -14.96 -4.47
C PRO A 261 14.67 -15.70 -3.13
N VAL A 262 14.80 -17.02 -3.15
CA VAL A 262 14.64 -17.88 -1.95
C VAL A 262 15.64 -17.53 -0.85
N GLU A 263 16.84 -17.12 -1.22
CA GLU A 263 17.88 -16.69 -0.28
C GLU A 263 17.45 -15.44 0.50
N GLU A 264 16.88 -14.46 -0.19
CA GLU A 264 16.38 -13.22 0.42
C GLU A 264 15.15 -13.51 1.29
N GLN A 265 14.19 -14.31 0.79
CA GLN A 265 13.04 -14.75 1.61
C GLN A 265 13.47 -15.42 2.91
N ARG A 266 14.57 -16.18 2.90
CA ARG A 266 15.11 -16.81 4.11
C ARG A 266 15.65 -15.79 5.10
N GLU A 267 16.33 -14.74 4.64
CA GLU A 267 16.84 -13.68 5.52
C GLU A 267 15.69 -12.95 6.23
N TRP A 268 14.63 -12.60 5.50
CA TRP A 268 13.41 -11.99 6.08
C TRP A 268 12.71 -12.92 7.07
N LEU A 269 12.65 -14.20 6.74
CA LEU A 269 12.03 -15.21 7.60
C LEU A 269 12.85 -15.44 8.87
N ASP A 270 14.18 -15.48 8.80
CA ASP A 270 15.06 -15.62 9.96
C ASP A 270 14.96 -14.39 10.88
N ASP A 271 14.89 -13.18 10.33
CA ASP A 271 14.65 -11.94 11.08
C ASP A 271 13.29 -11.95 11.80
N MET A 272 12.22 -12.30 11.07
CA MET A 272 10.87 -12.42 11.64
C MET A 272 10.83 -13.46 12.78
N VAL A 273 11.47 -14.63 12.60
CA VAL A 273 11.56 -15.68 13.62
C VAL A 273 12.26 -15.15 14.89
N ALA A 274 13.30 -14.32 14.74
CA ALA A 274 14.01 -13.74 15.88
C ALA A 274 13.14 -12.77 16.70
N HIS A 275 12.10 -12.19 16.09
CA HIS A 275 11.16 -11.27 16.75
C HIS A 275 9.93 -11.95 17.35
N LEU A 276 9.76 -13.27 17.18
CA LEU A 276 8.60 -14.00 17.72
C LEU A 276 8.65 -14.11 19.24
N GLN A 277 7.55 -13.73 19.89
CA GLN A 277 7.30 -14.06 21.30
C GLN A 277 6.40 -15.29 21.35
N ILE A 278 7.05 -16.44 21.57
CA ILE A 278 6.39 -17.76 21.55
C ILE A 278 5.67 -17.99 22.89
N PRO A 279 4.39 -18.39 22.89
CA PRO A 279 3.66 -18.71 24.11
C PRO A 279 4.13 -20.04 24.70
N ASP A 280 3.94 -20.20 26.01
CA ASP A 280 4.38 -21.38 26.72
C ASP A 280 3.61 -22.65 26.28
N GLU A 281 4.24 -23.82 26.47
CA GLU A 281 3.69 -25.11 26.04
C GLU A 281 2.58 -25.66 26.94
N SER A 282 2.22 -24.96 28.03
CA SER A 282 1.21 -25.44 28.98
C SER A 282 -0.12 -25.71 28.30
N ASP A 283 -0.86 -26.65 28.89
CA ASP A 283 -2.25 -26.94 28.54
C ASP A 283 -3.20 -25.76 28.83
N ALA A 284 -2.75 -24.78 29.62
CA ALA A 284 -3.48 -23.54 29.87
C ALA A 284 -3.49 -22.60 28.65
N THR A 285 -2.46 -22.66 27.79
CA THR A 285 -2.37 -21.84 26.58
C THR A 285 -3.38 -22.35 25.55
N PRO A 286 -4.19 -21.48 24.93
CA PRO A 286 -5.19 -21.93 23.97
C PRO A 286 -4.56 -22.55 22.73
N ARG A 287 -5.31 -23.45 22.09
CA ARG A 287 -4.93 -24.10 20.83
C ARG A 287 -5.93 -23.80 19.73
N ILE A 288 -5.46 -23.58 18.51
CA ILE A 288 -6.29 -23.64 17.30
C ILE A 288 -6.03 -24.99 16.66
N CYS A 289 -7.05 -25.85 16.61
CA CYS A 289 -6.97 -27.16 16.00
C CYS A 289 -7.47 -27.11 14.56
N LEU A 290 -6.55 -27.27 13.61
CA LEU A 290 -6.81 -27.19 12.18
C LEU A 290 -7.25 -28.55 11.64
N LEU A 291 -8.46 -28.64 11.10
CA LEU A 291 -8.98 -29.83 10.43
C LEU A 291 -8.84 -29.64 8.90
N ASP A 292 -7.75 -30.16 8.32
CA ASP A 292 -7.36 -29.85 6.95
C ASP A 292 -6.48 -30.95 6.29
N SER A 293 -5.57 -30.61 5.38
CA SER A 293 -4.68 -31.53 4.65
C SER A 293 -3.43 -31.98 5.43
N GLY A 294 -3.29 -31.57 6.69
CA GLY A 294 -2.09 -31.75 7.52
C GLY A 294 -1.30 -30.44 7.66
N VAL A 295 -0.16 -30.48 8.34
CA VAL A 295 0.73 -29.31 8.51
C VAL A 295 2.19 -29.74 8.41
N ASN A 296 2.98 -29.03 7.60
CA ASN A 296 4.42 -29.23 7.52
C ASN A 296 5.13 -28.53 8.69
N ARG A 297 5.17 -29.21 9.85
CA ARG A 297 5.79 -28.70 11.09
C ARG A 297 7.24 -28.22 10.90
N GLY A 298 7.99 -28.76 9.95
CA GLY A 298 9.38 -28.36 9.69
C GLY A 298 9.55 -26.93 9.16
N HIS A 299 8.47 -26.22 8.83
CA HIS A 299 8.56 -24.83 8.41
C HIS A 299 9.01 -23.92 9.58
N PRO A 300 10.00 -23.04 9.42
CA PRO A 300 10.58 -22.29 10.55
C PRO A 300 9.57 -21.39 11.29
N LEU A 301 8.59 -20.83 10.56
CA LEU A 301 7.49 -20.06 11.17
C LEU A 301 6.48 -20.92 11.97
N ILE A 302 6.49 -22.24 11.82
CA ILE A 302 5.49 -23.14 12.41
C ILE A 302 6.11 -24.02 13.50
N GLN A 303 7.35 -24.47 13.33
CA GLN A 303 7.99 -25.52 14.14
C GLN A 303 7.95 -25.30 15.66
N SER A 304 7.98 -24.04 16.10
CA SER A 304 7.99 -23.64 17.51
C SER A 304 6.60 -23.42 18.10
N LEU A 305 5.55 -23.50 17.27
CA LEU A 305 4.17 -23.17 17.60
C LEU A 305 3.22 -24.37 17.47
N ILE A 306 3.74 -25.53 17.02
CA ILE A 306 3.04 -26.82 17.04
C ILE A 306 3.96 -27.92 17.57
N ALA A 307 3.48 -28.65 18.58
CA ALA A 307 4.22 -29.79 19.12
C ALA A 307 4.09 -31.01 18.20
N GLU A 308 5.08 -31.90 18.19
CA GLU A 308 5.01 -33.14 17.41
C GLU A 308 3.81 -34.01 17.82
N GLY A 309 3.51 -34.08 19.12
CA GLY A 309 2.35 -34.79 19.65
C GLY A 309 1.01 -34.07 19.49
N ASP A 310 0.98 -32.94 18.79
CA ASP A 310 -0.20 -32.15 18.43
C ASP A 310 -0.51 -32.26 16.91
N LEU A 311 0.20 -33.14 16.20
CA LEU A 311 -0.06 -33.54 14.82
C LEU A 311 -0.81 -34.87 14.80
N HIS A 312 -1.99 -34.89 14.19
CA HIS A 312 -2.88 -36.04 14.13
C HIS A 312 -3.36 -36.30 12.70
N THR A 313 -3.91 -37.49 12.49
CA THR A 313 -4.59 -37.88 11.24
C THR A 313 -5.78 -38.78 11.57
N VAL A 314 -6.85 -38.67 10.79
CA VAL A 314 -7.98 -39.59 10.90
C VAL A 314 -7.65 -40.97 10.33
N GLU A 315 -6.74 -41.03 9.35
CA GLU A 315 -6.28 -42.25 8.69
C GLU A 315 -4.74 -42.36 8.81
N PRO A 316 -4.23 -43.28 9.66
CA PRO A 316 -2.79 -43.44 9.88
C PRO A 316 -1.95 -43.62 8.61
N ALA A 317 -2.50 -44.23 7.56
CA ALA A 317 -1.79 -44.42 6.31
C ALA A 317 -1.47 -43.12 5.55
N TRP A 318 -2.11 -41.99 5.90
CA TRP A 318 -1.91 -40.69 5.22
C TRP A 318 -0.74 -39.85 5.77
N GLY A 319 -0.16 -40.25 6.91
CA GLY A 319 0.77 -39.39 7.64
C GLY A 319 0.08 -38.15 8.23
N THR A 320 0.87 -37.15 8.62
CA THR A 320 0.41 -35.88 9.22
C THR A 320 0.93 -34.64 8.48
N ASP A 321 1.83 -34.85 7.52
CA ASP A 321 2.40 -33.85 6.63
C ASP A 321 1.37 -33.32 5.63
N ASP A 322 1.57 -32.08 5.20
CA ASP A 322 0.73 -31.42 4.23
C ASP A 322 1.30 -31.59 2.81
N GLN A 323 0.58 -32.35 1.99
CA GLN A 323 0.92 -32.60 0.58
C GLN A 323 0.10 -31.73 -0.39
N ALA A 324 -0.93 -31.03 0.10
CA ALA A 324 -1.77 -30.16 -0.70
C ALA A 324 -1.32 -28.69 -0.64
N ASN A 325 -0.38 -28.36 0.24
CA ASN A 325 0.07 -26.98 0.51
C ASN A 325 -1.09 -26.06 0.95
N HIS A 326 -2.12 -26.62 1.58
CA HIS A 326 -3.30 -25.91 2.04
C HIS A 326 -3.27 -25.73 3.55
N GLY A 327 -3.17 -26.84 4.31
CA GLY A 327 -3.13 -26.80 5.76
C GLY A 327 -1.93 -26.06 6.35
N SER A 328 -0.76 -26.09 5.70
CA SER A 328 0.41 -25.30 6.12
C SER A 328 0.19 -23.80 5.90
N GLY A 329 -0.48 -23.42 4.81
CA GLY A 329 -0.88 -22.02 4.57
C GLY A 329 -1.91 -21.54 5.59
N LEU A 330 -2.89 -22.39 5.93
CA LEU A 330 -3.88 -22.13 6.98
C LEU A 330 -3.21 -21.98 8.36
N ALA A 331 -2.17 -22.78 8.66
CA ALA A 331 -1.38 -22.64 9.87
C ALA A 331 -0.65 -21.29 9.94
N GLY A 332 -0.06 -20.84 8.83
CA GLY A 332 0.53 -19.51 8.74
C GLY A 332 -0.49 -18.40 9.03
N LEU A 333 -1.66 -18.47 8.37
CA LEU A 333 -2.73 -17.49 8.58
C LEU A 333 -3.25 -17.49 10.02
N ALA A 334 -3.45 -18.66 10.62
CA ALA A 334 -3.93 -18.79 11.99
C ALA A 334 -2.95 -18.24 13.03
N LEU A 335 -1.65 -18.25 12.74
CA LEU A 335 -0.60 -17.74 13.63
C LEU A 335 -0.34 -16.26 13.44
N PHE A 336 -0.26 -15.79 12.20
CA PHE A 336 0.29 -14.48 11.87
C PHE A 336 -0.71 -13.53 11.22
N GLY A 337 -1.87 -14.03 10.78
CA GLY A 337 -2.79 -13.24 9.96
C GLY A 337 -2.13 -12.81 8.65
N ASP A 338 -2.15 -11.51 8.38
CA ASP A 338 -1.44 -10.93 7.25
C ASP A 338 0.07 -10.88 7.53
N LEU A 339 0.81 -11.80 6.93
CA LEU A 339 2.27 -11.89 7.03
C LEU A 339 2.99 -10.65 6.51
N THR A 340 2.36 -9.87 5.63
CA THR A 340 2.98 -8.73 4.96
C THR A 340 3.47 -7.68 5.97
N HIS A 341 2.64 -7.35 6.96
CA HIS A 341 2.99 -6.43 8.03
C HIS A 341 3.99 -7.02 9.03
N ALA A 342 3.88 -8.32 9.29
CA ALA A 342 4.78 -9.02 10.21
C ALA A 342 6.22 -9.09 9.64
N LEU A 343 6.34 -9.34 8.32
CA LEU A 343 7.62 -9.38 7.61
C LEU A 343 8.22 -7.98 7.43
N ALA A 344 7.40 -6.95 7.24
CA ALA A 344 7.86 -5.57 7.04
C ALA A 344 8.29 -4.84 8.34
N SER A 345 8.17 -5.49 9.51
CA SER A 345 8.34 -4.87 10.82
C SER A 345 9.47 -5.50 11.62
N ALA A 346 10.29 -4.66 12.26
CA ALA A 346 11.28 -5.09 13.26
C ALA A 346 10.73 -5.11 14.71
N GLN A 347 9.41 -4.99 14.88
CA GLN A 347 8.79 -5.01 16.20
C GLN A 347 8.55 -6.45 16.70
N PRO A 348 8.55 -6.69 18.02
CA PRO A 348 8.20 -8.01 18.57
C PRO A 348 6.80 -8.46 18.14
N ILE A 349 6.68 -9.71 17.71
CA ILE A 349 5.42 -10.32 17.25
C ILE A 349 4.90 -11.25 18.36
N ALA A 350 3.86 -10.80 19.06
CA ALA A 350 3.27 -11.56 20.16
C ALA A 350 2.22 -12.56 19.66
N ILE A 351 2.45 -13.85 19.90
CA ILE A 351 1.50 -14.92 19.59
C ILE A 351 0.92 -15.46 20.91
N SER A 352 -0.40 -15.49 21.03
CA SER A 352 -1.09 -15.85 22.28
C SER A 352 -1.56 -17.31 22.34
N HIS A 353 -1.37 -18.07 21.27
CA HIS A 353 -1.90 -19.43 21.09
C HIS A 353 -0.90 -20.33 20.38
N ARG A 354 -1.17 -21.63 20.42
CA ARG A 354 -0.41 -22.62 19.64
C ARG A 354 -1.35 -23.37 18.71
N LEU A 355 -0.81 -24.18 17.82
CA LEU A 355 -1.59 -24.98 16.90
C LEU A 355 -1.67 -26.45 17.33
N GLU A 356 -2.77 -27.08 16.91
CA GLU A 356 -2.92 -28.52 16.74
C GLU A 356 -3.36 -28.75 15.28
N SER A 357 -3.09 -29.91 14.70
CA SER A 357 -3.52 -30.23 13.34
C SER A 357 -4.04 -31.65 13.27
N VAL A 358 -5.13 -31.83 12.52
CA VAL A 358 -5.67 -33.14 12.19
C VAL A 358 -5.84 -33.23 10.69
N LYS A 359 -5.06 -34.11 10.06
CA LYS A 359 -5.21 -34.44 8.65
C LYS A 359 -6.53 -35.16 8.43
N LEU A 360 -7.48 -34.46 7.82
CA LEU A 360 -8.83 -34.92 7.50
C LEU A 360 -8.95 -35.32 6.02
N THR A 361 -8.06 -34.82 5.17
CA THR A 361 -7.98 -35.17 3.74
C THR A 361 -6.51 -35.42 3.34
N SER A 362 -6.27 -36.39 2.45
CA SER A 362 -4.91 -36.69 1.99
C SER A 362 -4.42 -35.76 0.87
N VAL A 363 -5.32 -35.39 -0.04
CA VAL A 363 -5.11 -34.47 -1.17
C VAL A 363 -6.41 -33.73 -1.50
N GLU A 364 -6.34 -32.66 -2.30
CA GLU A 364 -7.54 -31.96 -2.77
C GLU A 364 -8.49 -32.92 -3.52
N GLY A 365 -9.77 -32.91 -3.13
CA GLY A 365 -10.77 -33.81 -3.71
C GLY A 365 -10.60 -35.29 -3.33
N ALA A 366 -9.76 -35.61 -2.33
CA ALA A 366 -9.84 -36.89 -1.61
C ALA A 366 -11.22 -37.04 -0.94
N ASN A 367 -11.59 -38.28 -0.59
CA ASN A 367 -12.91 -38.63 -0.03
C ASN A 367 -14.12 -38.47 -1.00
N LYS A 368 -13.87 -38.44 -2.32
CA LYS A 368 -14.95 -38.54 -3.33
C LYS A 368 -15.73 -39.87 -3.18
N GLY A 369 -16.99 -39.80 -2.80
CA GLY A 369 -17.96 -40.86 -3.10
C GLY A 369 -18.81 -41.41 -1.97
N ASP A 370 -18.61 -41.03 -0.70
CA ASP A 370 -19.51 -41.49 0.36
C ASP A 370 -19.73 -40.46 1.48
N ALA A 371 -20.75 -39.61 1.30
CA ALA A 371 -21.19 -38.63 2.29
C ALA A 371 -21.55 -39.26 3.65
N ARG A 372 -21.80 -40.58 3.73
CA ARG A 372 -22.07 -41.29 4.98
C ARG A 372 -20.84 -41.33 5.90
N HIS A 373 -19.64 -41.15 5.37
CA HIS A 373 -18.40 -41.16 6.16
C HIS A 373 -17.93 -39.77 6.60
N HIS A 374 -18.40 -38.66 6.02
CA HIS A 374 -17.93 -37.31 6.39
C HIS A 374 -18.23 -36.97 7.86
N ALA A 375 -19.44 -37.27 8.33
CA ALA A 375 -19.80 -37.06 9.74
C ALA A 375 -18.90 -37.87 10.70
N ARG A 376 -18.58 -39.12 10.33
CA ARG A 376 -17.71 -39.97 11.13
C ARG A 376 -16.27 -39.46 11.15
N LEU A 377 -15.72 -39.15 9.98
CA LEU A 377 -14.36 -38.61 9.84
C LEU A 377 -14.21 -37.29 10.61
N PHE A 378 -15.22 -36.42 10.56
CA PHE A 378 -15.21 -35.17 11.32
C PHE A 378 -15.24 -35.41 12.84
N SER A 379 -16.09 -36.32 13.31
CA SER A 379 -16.12 -36.73 14.72
C SER A 379 -14.80 -37.34 15.18
N ASP A 380 -14.21 -38.22 14.39
CA ASP A 380 -12.89 -38.79 14.67
C ASP A 380 -11.83 -37.67 14.72
N ALA A 381 -11.90 -36.69 13.82
CA ALA A 381 -10.95 -35.58 13.78
C ALA A 381 -11.00 -34.70 15.03
N VAL A 382 -12.19 -34.40 15.55
CA VAL A 382 -12.36 -33.64 16.80
C VAL A 382 -11.90 -34.45 18.02
N THR A 383 -12.21 -35.74 18.06
CA THR A 383 -11.91 -36.61 19.22
C THR A 383 -10.41 -36.90 19.39
N ARG A 384 -9.64 -36.91 18.28
CA ARG A 384 -8.20 -37.24 18.28
C ARG A 384 -7.35 -36.33 19.19
N PRO A 385 -7.36 -35.00 19.04
CA PRO A 385 -6.60 -34.09 19.92
C PRO A 385 -7.12 -34.05 21.35
N GLU A 386 -8.41 -34.35 21.57
CA GLU A 386 -9.00 -34.42 22.91
C GLU A 386 -8.55 -35.66 23.68
N SER A 387 -8.25 -36.74 22.96
CA SER A 387 -7.81 -38.01 23.54
C SER A 387 -6.49 -37.84 24.31
N GLY A 388 -6.59 -37.76 25.64
CA GLY A 388 -5.47 -37.56 26.55
C GLY A 388 -5.16 -36.09 26.88
N LYS A 389 -5.84 -35.12 26.25
CA LYS A 389 -5.64 -33.67 26.46
C LYS A 389 -6.95 -32.89 26.52
N GLY A 390 -8.06 -33.52 26.92
CA GLY A 390 -9.41 -32.93 26.86
C GLY A 390 -9.64 -31.64 27.68
N GLN A 391 -8.70 -31.26 28.56
CA GLN A 391 -8.79 -30.04 29.37
C GLN A 391 -8.25 -28.79 28.65
N ARG A 392 -7.55 -28.93 27.52
CA ARG A 392 -7.02 -27.77 26.79
C ARG A 392 -8.16 -26.97 26.19
N ARG A 393 -8.05 -25.65 26.31
CA ARG A 393 -8.93 -24.71 25.62
C ARG A 393 -8.60 -24.73 24.13
N ARG A 394 -9.57 -25.14 23.31
CA ARG A 394 -9.40 -25.31 21.85
C ARG A 394 -10.43 -24.51 21.09
N VAL A 395 -10.02 -24.07 19.90
CA VAL A 395 -10.93 -23.64 18.84
C VAL A 395 -10.67 -24.54 17.63
N PHE A 396 -11.69 -25.21 17.13
CA PHE A 396 -11.58 -26.01 15.92
C PHE A 396 -11.84 -25.14 14.69
N ALA A 397 -10.94 -25.19 13.72
CA ALA A 397 -11.09 -24.53 12.43
C ALA A 397 -11.04 -25.57 11.31
N SER A 398 -12.12 -25.67 10.53
CA SER A 398 -12.21 -26.56 9.38
C SER A 398 -12.36 -25.73 8.11
N ALA A 399 -11.41 -25.86 7.19
CA ALA A 399 -11.49 -25.27 5.84
C ALA A 399 -11.84 -26.31 4.77
N VAL A 400 -12.28 -27.50 5.17
CA VAL A 400 -12.76 -28.56 4.29
C VAL A 400 -14.27 -28.40 4.03
N SER A 401 -14.68 -28.54 2.77
CA SER A 401 -16.09 -28.55 2.36
C SER A 401 -16.37 -29.70 1.37
N ALA A 402 -17.64 -30.04 1.19
CA ALA A 402 -18.09 -31.01 0.19
C ALA A 402 -18.66 -30.31 -1.04
N SER A 403 -18.39 -30.83 -2.23
CA SER A 403 -18.90 -30.30 -3.51
C SER A 403 -20.31 -30.78 -3.87
N ASP A 404 -20.93 -31.61 -3.04
CA ASP A 404 -22.29 -32.10 -3.28
C ASP A 404 -23.33 -31.07 -2.80
N TYR A 405 -23.90 -30.33 -3.76
CA TYR A 405 -24.93 -29.30 -3.51
C TYR A 405 -26.36 -29.87 -3.36
N ARG A 406 -26.52 -31.19 -3.18
CA ARG A 406 -27.86 -31.82 -3.09
C ARG A 406 -28.70 -31.29 -1.94
N ASP A 407 -28.09 -30.91 -0.83
CA ASP A 407 -28.83 -30.60 0.39
C ASP A 407 -29.53 -29.23 0.35
N ARG A 408 -29.12 -28.28 -0.52
CA ARG A 408 -29.78 -26.97 -0.73
C ARG A 408 -30.20 -26.25 0.57
N GLY A 409 -29.36 -26.31 1.60
CA GLY A 409 -29.63 -25.71 2.92
C GLY A 409 -30.46 -26.59 3.87
N ARG A 410 -30.74 -27.85 3.53
CA ARG A 410 -31.32 -28.85 4.45
C ARG A 410 -30.21 -29.45 5.33
N PRO A 411 -30.53 -29.88 6.56
CA PRO A 411 -29.56 -30.55 7.43
C PRO A 411 -28.98 -31.81 6.78
N SER A 412 -27.65 -31.96 6.90
CA SER A 412 -26.91 -33.15 6.47
C SER A 412 -26.40 -33.94 7.68
N SER A 413 -25.94 -35.17 7.47
CA SER A 413 -25.30 -35.95 8.55
C SER A 413 -24.07 -35.23 9.12
N TRP A 414 -23.34 -34.49 8.29
CA TRP A 414 -22.17 -33.72 8.72
C TRP A 414 -22.59 -32.48 9.51
N SER A 415 -23.56 -31.69 9.05
CA SER A 415 -24.02 -30.52 9.81
C SER A 415 -24.59 -30.92 11.18
N ALA A 416 -25.38 -32.00 11.23
CA ALA A 416 -25.90 -32.54 12.49
C ALA A 416 -24.79 -33.03 13.43
N MET A 417 -23.68 -33.54 12.90
CA MET A 417 -22.52 -33.91 13.72
C MET A 417 -21.80 -32.68 14.27
N VAL A 418 -21.66 -31.61 13.47
CA VAL A 418 -21.11 -30.34 13.95
C VAL A 418 -21.97 -29.79 15.09
N ASP A 419 -23.29 -29.74 14.91
CA ASP A 419 -24.24 -29.30 15.94
C ASP A 419 -24.11 -30.14 17.21
N LYS A 420 -24.01 -31.47 17.06
CA LYS A 420 -23.85 -32.40 18.19
C LYS A 420 -22.56 -32.13 18.98
N LEU A 421 -21.43 -31.96 18.29
CA LEU A 421 -20.12 -31.74 18.91
C LEU A 421 -20.03 -30.36 19.57
N ALA A 422 -20.62 -29.33 18.97
CA ALA A 422 -20.63 -27.97 19.52
C ALA A 422 -21.60 -27.80 20.71
N ALA A 423 -22.77 -28.45 20.66
CA ALA A 423 -23.78 -28.33 21.71
C ALA A 423 -23.56 -29.27 22.90
N ASP A 424 -22.62 -30.23 22.79
CA ASP A 424 -22.41 -31.31 23.76
C ASP A 424 -23.73 -32.01 24.16
N ALA A 425 -24.58 -32.29 23.17
CA ALA A 425 -25.97 -32.68 23.40
C ALA A 425 -26.14 -34.00 24.18
N ASP A 426 -25.12 -34.86 24.20
CA ASP A 426 -25.14 -36.14 24.90
C ASP A 426 -24.47 -36.08 26.28
N GLY A 427 -23.83 -34.96 26.65
CA GLY A 427 -23.11 -34.79 27.93
C GLY A 427 -21.92 -35.74 28.11
N ASP A 428 -21.44 -36.34 27.02
CA ASP A 428 -20.26 -37.19 26.98
C ASP A 428 -18.95 -36.36 26.90
N GLY A 429 -19.04 -35.05 26.66
CA GLY A 429 -17.94 -34.09 26.69
C GLY A 429 -17.95 -33.25 27.96
N ALA A 430 -17.06 -33.51 28.92
CA ALA A 430 -16.92 -32.67 30.12
C ALA A 430 -16.58 -31.18 29.82
N PHE A 431 -16.34 -30.82 28.55
CA PHE A 431 -16.09 -29.47 28.03
C PHE A 431 -16.66 -29.36 26.60
N PRO A 432 -17.68 -28.53 26.34
CA PRO A 432 -18.11 -28.23 24.98
C PRO A 432 -16.99 -27.49 24.22
N ALA A 433 -16.82 -27.83 22.93
CA ALA A 433 -15.82 -27.24 22.04
C ALA A 433 -16.16 -25.83 21.57
#